data_AF-A0A9D0TET0-F1
#
_entry.id   AF-A0A9D0TET0-F1
#
_cell.length_a   1.000
_cell.length_b   1.000
_cell.length_c   1.000
_cell.angle_alpha   90.00
_cell.angle_beta   90.00
_cell.angle_gamma   90.00
#
_symmetry.space_group_name_H-M   'P 1'
#
loop_
_entity.id
_entity.type
_entity.pdbx_description
1 polymer ?
#
loop_
_entity_poly.entity_id
_entity_poly.type
_entity_poly.pdbx_seq_one_letter_code
_entity_poly.pdbx_strand_id
1 'polypeptide(L)'
;MQDYESSLSDASSRKFETFSYLPPFTPEQTRAQIEYIVSKGWNPGIEHTEPENAGGHYWYMWKLPMFGETDVDAILKEVEACHAAHPNNHVRLLGFDNFAQSAGAAMVIYRGQTV
;
A
#
# COMPACT_ATOMS: atom_id res chain seq x y z
N MET A 1 -21.28 -12.64 12.54
CA MET A 1 -20.61 -12.80 11.23
C MET A 1 -20.71 -11.44 10.57
N GLN A 2 -19.58 -10.84 10.18
CA GLN A 2 -19.59 -9.53 9.50
C GLN A 2 -19.69 -9.82 8.00
N ASP A 3 -20.74 -9.30 7.36
CA ASP A 3 -20.92 -9.44 5.92
C ASP A 3 -20.05 -8.41 5.21
N TYR A 4 -19.23 -8.88 4.28
CA TYR A 4 -18.38 -8.04 3.45
C TYR A 4 -18.96 -8.01 2.04
N GLU A 5 -19.53 -6.87 1.68
CA GLU A 5 -19.98 -6.62 0.31
C GLU A 5 -18.78 -6.70 -0.64
N SER A 6 -18.76 -7.75 -1.46
CA SER A 6 -17.80 -7.95 -2.53
C SER A 6 -18.54 -8.58 -3.71
N SER A 7 -18.62 -7.84 -4.81
CA SER A 7 -19.24 -8.28 -6.05
C SER A 7 -18.28 -8.10 -7.21
N LEU A 8 -18.17 -9.12 -8.06
CA LEU A 8 -17.41 -9.02 -9.30
C LEU A 8 -18.01 -7.98 -10.27
N SER A 9 -19.31 -7.66 -10.13
CA SER A 9 -19.99 -6.67 -10.96
C SER A 9 -19.84 -5.23 -10.47
N ASP A 10 -19.31 -5.02 -9.26
CA ASP A 10 -19.10 -3.69 -8.68
C ASP A 10 -17.60 -3.42 -8.53
N ALA A 11 -17.09 -2.53 -9.39
CA ALA A 11 -15.69 -2.13 -9.40
C ALA A 11 -15.24 -1.51 -8.07
N SER A 12 -16.14 -0.82 -7.35
CA SER A 12 -15.86 -0.20 -6.05
C SER A 12 -15.66 -1.23 -4.93
N SER A 13 -16.18 -2.45 -5.12
CA SER A 13 -16.10 -3.53 -4.15
C SER A 13 -14.86 -4.42 -4.32
N ARG A 14 -14.02 -4.15 -5.34
CA ARG A 14 -12.78 -4.87 -5.63
C ARG A 14 -11.83 -4.87 -4.43
N LYS A 15 -11.10 -5.98 -4.30
CA LYS A 15 -10.19 -6.26 -3.20
C LYS A 15 -8.74 -6.22 -3.70
N PHE A 16 -7.83 -5.93 -2.80
CA PHE A 16 -6.43 -5.63 -3.08
C PHE A 16 -5.53 -6.35 -2.07
N GLU A 17 -5.73 -7.66 -1.93
CA GLU A 17 -4.99 -8.54 -1.03
C GLU A 17 -5.13 -8.17 0.46
N THR A 18 -4.04 -8.29 1.22
CA THR A 18 -4.03 -8.16 2.69
C THR A 18 -4.70 -6.86 3.15
N PHE A 19 -5.57 -6.99 4.15
CA PHE A 19 -6.41 -5.92 4.73
C PHE A 19 -7.51 -5.33 3.85
N SER A 20 -7.65 -5.72 2.58
CA SER A 20 -8.62 -5.09 1.68
C SER A 20 -10.11 -5.35 2.00
N TYR A 21 -10.40 -6.32 2.87
CA TYR A 21 -11.74 -6.55 3.43
C TYR A 21 -12.07 -5.62 4.60
N LEU A 22 -11.07 -5.04 5.25
CA LEU A 22 -11.27 -4.09 6.34
C LEU A 22 -11.65 -2.70 5.78
N PRO A 23 -12.18 -1.80 6.64
CA PRO A 23 -12.32 -0.39 6.27
C PRO A 23 -10.99 0.21 5.79
N PRO A 24 -11.03 1.26 4.94
CA PRO A 24 -9.83 1.99 4.55
C PRO A 24 -9.02 2.43 5.75
N PHE A 25 -7.69 2.36 5.63
CA PHE A 25 -6.79 2.75 6.71
C PHE A 25 -6.99 4.22 7.11
N THR A 26 -7.04 4.47 8.41
CA THR A 26 -6.83 5.83 8.93
C THR A 26 -5.35 6.19 8.86
N PRO A 27 -4.98 7.48 8.92
CA PRO A 27 -3.57 7.90 8.96
C PRO A 27 -2.75 7.21 10.05
N GLU A 28 -3.34 7.00 11.24
CA GLU A 28 -2.71 6.34 12.37
C GLU A 28 -2.46 4.86 12.09
N GLN A 29 -3.38 4.19 11.40
CA GLN A 29 -3.22 2.79 11.04
C GLN A 29 -2.17 2.62 9.93
N THR A 30 -2.10 3.53 8.96
CA THR A 30 -1.02 3.57 7.96
C THR A 30 0.33 3.73 8.64
N ARG A 31 0.44 4.69 9.58
CA ARG A 31 1.64 4.85 10.42
C ARG A 31 2.01 3.56 11.15
N ALA A 32 1.04 2.88 11.76
CA ALA A 32 1.30 1.63 12.48
C ALA A 32 1.84 0.52 11.57
N GLN A 33 1.43 0.46 10.29
CA GLN A 33 2.01 -0.49 9.33
C GLN A 33 3.46 -0.11 8.96
N ILE A 34 3.77 1.18 8.83
CA ILE A 34 5.13 1.66 8.61
C ILE A 34 6.03 1.30 9.81
N GLU A 35 5.56 1.59 11.03
CA GLU A 35 6.25 1.22 12.28
C GLU A 35 6.50 -0.29 12.35
N TYR A 36 5.53 -1.10 11.94
CA TYR A 36 5.72 -2.54 11.85
C TYR A 36 6.85 -2.90 10.87
N ILE A 37 6.84 -2.38 9.64
CA ILE A 37 7.90 -2.64 8.64
C ILE A 37 9.28 -2.26 9.18
N VAL A 38 9.41 -1.07 9.79
CA VAL A 38 10.65 -0.60 10.41
C VAL A 38 11.09 -1.52 11.55
N SER A 39 10.17 -1.94 12.43
CA SER A 39 10.47 -2.83 13.55
C SER A 39 10.99 -4.21 13.12
N LYS A 40 10.67 -4.63 11.89
CA LYS A 40 11.16 -5.87 11.28
C LYS A 40 12.53 -5.72 10.63
N GLY A 41 13.06 -4.49 10.54
CA GLY A 41 14.27 -4.18 9.80
C GLY A 41 14.11 -4.32 8.28
N TRP A 42 12.87 -4.28 7.79
CA TRP A 42 12.56 -4.38 6.37
C TRP A 42 12.65 -3.02 5.69
N ASN A 43 12.93 -3.02 4.38
CA ASN A 43 13.05 -1.79 3.62
C ASN A 43 11.67 -1.37 3.08
N PRO A 44 11.15 -0.19 3.44
CA PRO A 44 9.88 0.30 2.91
C PRO A 44 9.95 0.52 1.40
N GLY A 45 8.86 0.20 0.71
CA GLY A 45 8.66 0.50 -0.70
C GLY A 45 7.26 1.06 -0.93
N ILE A 46 7.12 1.89 -1.96
CA ILE A 46 5.85 2.48 -2.34
C ILE A 46 5.64 2.21 -3.82
N GLU A 47 4.45 1.75 -4.17
CA GLU A 47 4.06 1.53 -5.55
C GLU A 47 2.67 2.09 -5.81
N HIS A 48 2.41 2.52 -7.04
CA HIS A 48 1.12 3.07 -7.44
C HIS A 48 0.69 2.61 -8.84
N THR A 49 -0.62 2.63 -9.09
CA THR A 49 -1.21 2.25 -10.38
C THR A 49 -2.62 2.78 -10.53
N GLU A 50 -3.08 2.96 -11.76
CA GLU A 50 -4.46 3.34 -12.05
C GLU A 50 -5.43 2.18 -11.68
N PRO A 51 -6.67 2.45 -11.24
CA PRO A 51 -7.64 1.42 -10.85
C PRO A 51 -7.89 0.30 -11.88
N GLU A 52 -7.88 0.64 -13.15
CA GLU A 52 -8.00 -0.28 -14.28
C GLU A 52 -6.82 -1.26 -14.40
N ASN A 53 -5.64 -0.86 -13.93
CA ASN A 53 -4.40 -1.64 -13.98
C ASN A 53 -4.12 -2.39 -12.67
N ALA A 54 -4.93 -2.21 -11.64
CA ALA A 54 -4.70 -2.75 -10.30
C ALA A 54 -4.70 -4.29 -10.22
N GLY A 55 -5.26 -4.98 -11.22
CA GLY A 55 -5.21 -6.45 -11.33
C GLY A 55 -3.84 -7.01 -11.73
N GLY A 56 -2.91 -6.16 -12.16
CA GLY A 56 -1.54 -6.57 -12.49
C GLY A 56 -0.69 -6.84 -11.25
N HIS A 57 0.25 -7.79 -11.36
CA HIS A 57 1.18 -8.11 -10.27
C HIS A 57 2.20 -6.99 -9.99
N TYR A 58 2.65 -6.31 -11.05
CA TYR A 58 3.63 -5.22 -10.98
C TYR A 58 2.96 -3.87 -11.17
N TRP A 59 3.27 -2.95 -10.25
CA TRP A 59 2.83 -1.56 -10.27
C TRP A 59 4.04 -0.65 -10.45
N TYR A 60 3.82 0.64 -10.67
CA TYR A 60 4.90 1.60 -10.82
C TYR A 60 5.56 1.88 -9.47
N MET A 61 6.88 1.73 -9.40
CA MET A 61 7.64 2.07 -8.20
C MET A 61 7.72 3.58 -8.05
N TRP A 62 7.34 4.07 -6.88
CA TRP A 62 7.59 5.46 -6.48
C TRP A 62 9.04 5.58 -6.03
N LYS A 63 9.85 6.29 -6.83
CA LYS A 63 11.30 6.46 -6.61
C LYS A 63 12.00 5.09 -6.47
N LEU A 64 12.55 4.80 -5.30
CA LEU A 64 13.30 3.59 -4.97
C LEU A 64 12.87 3.11 -3.57
N PRO A 65 13.08 1.83 -3.22
CA PRO A 65 12.92 1.38 -1.85
C PRO A 65 13.78 2.23 -0.91
N MET A 66 13.25 2.52 0.27
CA MET A 66 13.89 3.39 1.26
C MET A 66 14.92 2.59 2.06
N PHE A 67 16.04 2.26 1.41
CA PHE A 67 17.05 1.36 1.95
C PHE A 67 17.62 1.86 3.29
N GLY A 68 17.43 1.06 4.35
CA GLY A 68 17.91 1.39 5.69
C GLY A 68 17.19 2.56 6.37
N GLU A 69 16.11 3.08 5.78
CA GLU A 69 15.31 4.13 6.41
C GLU A 69 14.54 3.58 7.61
N THR A 70 14.57 4.34 8.70
CA THR A 70 13.90 3.99 9.96
C THR A 70 13.05 5.13 10.51
N ASP A 71 13.16 6.33 9.93
CA ASP A 71 12.29 7.45 10.26
C ASP A 71 10.91 7.26 9.65
N VAL A 72 9.95 6.92 10.51
CA VAL A 72 8.54 6.74 10.16
C VAL A 72 7.93 8.00 9.55
N ASP A 73 8.34 9.20 10.00
CA ASP A 73 7.84 10.46 9.46
C ASP A 73 8.34 10.70 8.04
N ALA A 74 9.59 10.32 7.75
CA ALA A 74 10.15 10.42 6.41
C ALA A 74 9.42 9.47 5.43
N ILE A 75 9.15 8.23 5.86
CA ILE A 75 8.43 7.23 5.05
C ILE A 75 6.99 7.68 4.80
N LEU A 76 6.30 8.19 5.84
CA LEU A 76 4.94 8.69 5.71
C LEU A 76 4.87 9.89 4.73
N LYS A 77 5.84 10.80 4.78
CA LYS A 77 5.93 11.92 3.82
C LYS A 77 6.08 11.45 2.38
N GLU A 78 6.86 10.39 2.12
CA GLU A 78 7.00 9.85 0.77
C GLU A 78 5.71 9.17 0.28
N VAL A 79 5.01 8.48 1.18
CA VAL A 79 3.68 7.92 0.93
C VAL A 79 2.68 9.03 0.53
N GLU A 80 2.64 10.11 1.32
CA GLU A 80 1.77 11.26 1.05
C GLU A 80 2.17 11.97 -0.25
N ALA A 81 3.47 12.11 -0.53
CA ALA A 81 3.96 12.72 -1.76
C ALA A 81 3.58 11.89 -3.01
N CYS A 82 3.66 10.56 -2.93
CA CYS A 82 3.22 9.67 -4.00
C CYS A 82 1.71 9.83 -4.27
N HIS A 83 0.89 9.88 -3.21
CA HIS A 83 -0.55 10.07 -3.37
C HIS A 83 -0.90 11.45 -3.91
N ALA A 84 -0.22 12.51 -3.46
CA ALA A 84 -0.43 13.86 -3.95
C ALA A 84 -0.07 14.02 -5.44
N ALA A 85 0.98 13.33 -5.91
CA ALA A 85 1.36 13.30 -7.32
C ALA A 85 0.39 12.46 -8.19
N HIS A 86 -0.25 11.45 -7.60
CA HIS A 86 -1.15 10.50 -8.27
C HIS A 86 -2.46 10.33 -7.50
N PRO A 87 -3.31 11.37 -7.41
CA PRO A 87 -4.47 11.39 -6.51
C PRO A 87 -5.55 10.35 -6.86
N ASN A 88 -5.58 9.89 -8.11
CA ASN A 88 -6.56 8.91 -8.59
C ASN A 88 -6.04 7.47 -8.61
N ASN A 89 -4.76 7.25 -8.30
CA ASN A 89 -4.15 5.92 -8.32
C ASN A 89 -4.38 5.20 -6.99
N HIS A 90 -4.37 3.87 -7.03
CA HIS A 90 -4.09 3.10 -5.83
C HIS A 90 -2.63 3.31 -5.45
N VAL A 91 -2.36 3.38 -4.15
CA VAL A 91 -1.00 3.40 -3.59
C VAL A 91 -0.90 2.25 -2.60
N ARG A 92 0.12 1.41 -2.78
CA ARG A 92 0.45 0.32 -1.86
C ARG A 92 1.77 0.55 -1.16
N LEU A 93 1.79 0.19 0.12
CA LEU A 93 2.97 0.12 0.96
C LEU A 93 3.52 -1.31 0.91
N LEU A 94 4.85 -1.41 0.82
CA LEU A 94 5.59 -2.67 0.80
C LEU A 94 6.63 -2.65 1.91
N GLY A 95 6.92 -3.83 2.48
CA GLY A 95 8.09 -4.06 3.32
C GLY A 95 8.94 -5.18 2.72
N PHE A 96 10.13 -4.85 2.23
CA PHE A 96 11.04 -5.82 1.61
C PHE A 96 11.97 -6.46 2.64
N ASP A 97 11.90 -7.79 2.75
CA ASP A 97 12.83 -8.60 3.52
C ASP A 97 14.01 -9.01 2.63
N ASN A 98 15.17 -8.40 2.86
CA ASN A 98 16.38 -8.65 2.08
C ASN A 98 17.04 -10.00 2.41
N PHE A 99 16.75 -10.60 3.56
CA PHE A 99 17.26 -11.94 3.91
C PHE A 99 16.44 -13.02 3.21
N ALA A 100 15.12 -12.90 3.24
CA ALA A 100 14.21 -13.83 2.56
C ALA A 100 14.07 -13.57 1.05
N GLN A 101 14.54 -12.42 0.57
CA GLN A 101 14.40 -11.96 -0.82
C GLN A 101 12.94 -11.91 -1.28
N SER A 102 12.06 -11.37 -0.43
CA SER A 102 10.62 -11.29 -0.70
C SER A 102 9.99 -10.01 -0.16
N ALA A 103 8.78 -9.69 -0.62
CA ALA A 103 7.94 -8.71 0.04
C ALA A 103 7.32 -9.38 1.29
N GLY A 104 7.81 -9.02 2.47
CA GLY A 104 7.31 -9.50 3.76
C GLY A 104 5.97 -8.87 4.14
N ALA A 105 5.64 -7.70 3.58
CA ALA A 105 4.33 -7.08 3.68
C ALA A 105 3.96 -6.35 2.39
N ALA A 106 2.68 -6.39 2.01
CA ALA A 106 2.11 -5.64 0.89
C ALA A 106 0.65 -5.29 1.19
N MET A 107 0.30 -4.00 1.19
CA MET A 107 -1.08 -3.55 1.46
C MET A 107 -1.39 -2.22 0.77
N VAL A 108 -2.61 -2.08 0.24
CA VAL A 108 -3.09 -0.80 -0.30
C VAL A 108 -3.44 0.15 0.84
N ILE A 109 -2.85 1.34 0.81
CA ILE A 109 -3.01 2.39 1.83
C ILE A 109 -3.79 3.61 1.30
N TYR A 110 -3.83 3.82 -0.02
CA TYR A 110 -4.77 4.73 -0.67
C TYR A 110 -5.52 4.01 -1.79
N ARG A 111 -6.85 4.18 -1.83
CA ARG A 111 -7.67 3.65 -2.92
C ARG A 111 -7.95 4.75 -3.94
N GLY A 112 -7.60 4.48 -5.20
CA GLY A 112 -7.97 5.34 -6.32
C GLY A 112 -9.48 5.36 -6.56
N GLN A 113 -9.94 6.32 -7.36
CA GLN A 113 -11.35 6.41 -7.75
C GLN A 113 -11.66 5.36 -8.82
N THR A 114 -12.35 4.29 -8.44
CA THR A 114 -12.82 3.29 -9.39
C THR A 114 -13.99 3.84 -10.19
N VAL A 115 -13.87 3.88 -11.53
CA VAL A 115 -14.97 4.16 -12.47
C VAL A 115 -15.73 2.90 -12.87
#